data_AF-A0A7K2M479-F1
#
_entry.id   AF-A0A7K2M479-F1
#
_cell.length_a   1.000
_cell.length_b   1.000
_cell.length_c   1.000
_cell.angle_alpha   90.00
_cell.angle_beta   90.00
_cell.angle_gamma   90.00
#
_symmetry.space_group_name_H-M   'P 1'
#
loop_
_entity.id
_entity.type
_entity.pdbx_description
1 polymer ?
#
loop_
_entity_poly.entity_id
_entity_poly.type
_entity_poly.pdbx_seq_one_letter_code
_entity_poly.pdbx_strand_id
1 'polypeptide(L)'
;MAHHLAPEIPTRLLMWQRVREYAVPPSMIETATARRTVGDWAGACAAARIDVDLDLRAVRDCHGTDLLHRLRADLRRLAPDLLRWHMPRIAPDGRLRPGLTLCLARYPQPGSAPLQLVVRTPPAWADAGQRMSLALWEETGDGSPGRRPPSHPHPHPHPDRRFRLDLHRHLWDSGRCGELARRCGARGETCAPPGPSAPSGPSPGHDSWAVQRWAAEAELLLRAEGRVRGAFTVRLGARSRAVLELVAPDDSHVPTFRPLRETLPPQEIAALPVLPEAAARVLPDLELLRAGLIAPGRLHPLVAPALAAYGREPVAATASEPGDPHRVECRGEVHRIALRDGVLTAVDHDPAQLRREELLVAFGGPPLPCLR
;
A
#
# COMPACT_ATOMS: atom_id res chain seq x y z
N MET A 1 -31.84 23.66 21.86
CA MET A 1 -31.66 22.69 20.76
C MET A 1 -30.21 22.77 20.32
N ALA A 2 -29.33 21.95 20.90
CA ALA A 2 -27.93 21.94 20.52
C ALA A 2 -27.83 21.41 19.09
N HIS A 3 -27.28 22.20 18.16
CA HIS A 3 -26.93 21.73 16.84
C HIS A 3 -25.89 20.63 17.02
N HIS A 4 -26.31 19.38 16.83
CA HIS A 4 -25.42 18.26 16.65
C HIS A 4 -24.62 18.55 15.37
N LEU A 5 -23.46 19.20 15.51
CA LEU A 5 -22.47 19.23 14.44
C LEU A 5 -22.15 17.76 14.15
N ALA A 6 -22.48 17.30 12.94
CA ALA A 6 -22.03 16.00 12.48
C ALA A 6 -20.50 15.95 12.67
N PRO A 7 -19.96 14.87 13.26
CA PRO A 7 -18.51 14.79 13.46
C PRO A 7 -17.83 14.93 12.09
N GLU A 8 -16.93 15.90 11.99
CA GLU A 8 -16.16 16.15 10.78
C GLU A 8 -15.41 14.87 10.38
N ILE A 9 -15.59 14.41 9.14
CA ILE A 9 -14.95 13.19 8.66
C ILE A 9 -13.43 13.43 8.63
N PRO A 10 -12.61 12.61 9.31
CA PRO A 10 -11.17 12.78 9.32
C PRO A 10 -10.58 12.89 7.90
N THR A 11 -9.64 13.81 7.68
CA THR A 11 -8.98 14.06 6.38
C THR A 11 -8.39 12.79 5.76
N ARG A 12 -7.88 11.88 6.60
CA ARG A 12 -7.37 10.57 6.17
C ARG A 12 -8.44 9.69 5.52
N LEU A 13 -9.67 9.69 6.04
CA LEU A 13 -10.77 8.92 5.47
C LEU A 13 -11.25 9.55 4.16
N LEU A 14 -11.37 10.88 4.10
CA LEU A 14 -11.68 11.62 2.87
C LEU A 14 -10.62 11.37 1.78
N MET A 15 -9.33 11.32 2.16
CA MET A 15 -8.25 10.90 1.27
C MET A 15 -8.51 9.50 0.72
N TRP A 16 -8.78 8.50 1.57
CA TRP A 16 -9.01 7.12 1.12
C TRP A 16 -10.26 6.94 0.27
N GLN A 17 -11.31 7.72 0.52
CA GLN A 17 -12.50 7.76 -0.33
C GLN A 17 -12.15 8.25 -1.75
N ARG A 18 -11.41 9.36 -1.86
CA ARG A 18 -10.93 9.87 -3.16
C ARG A 18 -9.99 8.91 -3.86
N VAL A 19 -9.07 8.28 -3.12
CA VAL A 19 -8.18 7.24 -3.67
C VAL A 19 -9.00 6.08 -4.24
N ARG A 20 -10.08 5.70 -3.56
CA ARG A 20 -10.95 4.61 -4.01
C ARG A 20 -11.64 4.95 -5.32
N GLU A 21 -12.09 6.19 -5.45
CA GLU A 21 -12.81 6.67 -6.63
C GLU A 21 -11.87 6.82 -7.83
N TYR A 22 -10.69 7.42 -7.64
CA TYR A 22 -9.85 7.87 -8.75
C TYR A 22 -8.55 7.08 -8.94
N ALA A 23 -7.95 6.56 -7.87
CA ALA A 23 -6.66 5.87 -7.98
C ALA A 23 -6.82 4.38 -8.31
N VAL A 24 -7.93 3.76 -7.90
CA VAL A 24 -8.27 2.35 -8.20
C VAL A 24 -9.75 2.24 -8.58
N PRO A 25 -10.15 2.81 -9.74
CA PRO A 25 -11.55 2.83 -10.17
C PRO A 25 -12.07 1.41 -10.48
N PRO A 26 -13.40 1.18 -10.47
CA PRO A 26 -13.99 -0.12 -10.81
C PRO A 26 -13.53 -0.67 -12.16
N SER A 27 -13.42 0.17 -13.19
CA SER A 27 -12.95 -0.24 -14.52
C SER A 27 -11.51 -0.78 -14.53
N MET A 28 -10.64 -0.26 -13.67
CA MET A 28 -9.28 -0.79 -13.48
C MET A 28 -9.34 -2.19 -12.86
N ILE A 29 -10.16 -2.38 -11.83
CA ILE A 29 -10.33 -3.67 -11.15
C ILE A 29 -10.88 -4.72 -12.11
N GLU A 30 -11.89 -4.36 -12.90
CA GLU A 30 -12.50 -5.23 -13.91
C GLU A 30 -11.47 -5.64 -14.98
N THR A 31 -10.76 -4.68 -15.55
CA THR A 31 -9.75 -4.93 -16.59
C THR A 31 -8.59 -5.78 -16.06
N ALA A 32 -8.05 -5.42 -14.88
CA ALA A 32 -6.96 -6.18 -14.25
C ALA A 32 -7.40 -7.60 -13.89
N THR A 33 -8.63 -7.78 -13.40
CA THR A 33 -9.19 -9.10 -13.09
C THR A 33 -9.41 -9.95 -14.34
N ALA A 34 -9.94 -9.38 -15.43
CA ALA A 34 -10.10 -10.10 -16.70
C ALA A 34 -8.75 -10.60 -17.23
N ARG A 35 -7.71 -9.75 -17.18
CA ARG A 35 -6.35 -10.13 -17.60
C ARG A 35 -5.73 -11.19 -16.70
N ARG A 36 -5.84 -11.03 -15.38
CA ARG A 36 -5.32 -11.98 -14.38
C ARG A 36 -5.95 -13.36 -14.51
N THR A 37 -7.27 -13.44 -14.72
CA THR A 37 -8.01 -14.72 -14.79
C THR A 37 -7.62 -15.58 -15.99
N VAL A 38 -7.21 -14.97 -17.10
CA VAL A 38 -6.65 -15.68 -18.27
C VAL A 38 -5.13 -15.92 -18.17
N GLY A 39 -4.50 -15.52 -17.06
CA GLY A 39 -3.06 -15.68 -16.80
C GLY A 39 -2.16 -14.59 -17.41
N ASP A 40 -2.73 -13.53 -17.97
CA ASP A 40 -2.01 -12.37 -18.52
C ASP A 40 -1.64 -11.38 -17.39
N TRP A 41 -0.65 -11.77 -16.58
CA TRP A 41 -0.17 -10.95 -15.46
C TRP A 41 0.45 -9.63 -15.92
N ALA A 42 1.08 -9.59 -17.10
CA ALA A 42 1.68 -8.38 -17.65
C ALA A 42 0.60 -7.38 -18.09
N GLY A 43 -0.45 -7.85 -18.77
CA GLY A 43 -1.61 -7.04 -19.10
C GLY A 43 -2.38 -6.56 -17.87
N ALA A 44 -2.46 -7.37 -16.81
CA ALA A 44 -3.02 -6.94 -15.53
C ALA A 44 -2.18 -5.81 -14.90
N CYS A 45 -0.85 -5.92 -14.91
CA CYS A 45 0.05 -4.86 -14.44
C CYS A 45 -0.15 -3.57 -15.22
N ALA A 46 -0.22 -3.64 -16.56
CA ALA A 46 -0.47 -2.49 -17.41
C ALA A 46 -1.81 -1.80 -17.07
N ALA A 47 -2.88 -2.57 -16.87
CA ALA A 47 -4.19 -2.03 -16.47
C ALA A 47 -4.13 -1.28 -15.12
N ALA A 48 -3.31 -1.75 -14.18
CA ALA A 48 -3.07 -1.09 -12.89
C ALA A 48 -1.98 -0.02 -12.92
N ARG A 49 -1.47 0.33 -14.11
CA ARG A 49 -0.37 1.29 -14.34
C ARG A 49 0.91 0.92 -13.58
N ILE A 50 1.26 -0.36 -13.65
CA ILE A 50 2.52 -0.92 -13.18
C ILE A 50 3.35 -1.30 -14.41
N ASP A 51 4.46 -0.59 -14.59
CA ASP A 51 5.42 -0.87 -15.64
C ASP A 51 6.26 -2.10 -15.23
N VAL A 52 6.35 -3.09 -16.11
CA VAL A 52 7.08 -4.34 -15.82
C VAL A 52 8.53 -4.20 -16.29
N ASP A 53 9.45 -4.17 -15.33
CA ASP A 53 10.90 -4.14 -15.51
C ASP A 53 11.50 -5.49 -15.07
N LEU A 54 11.09 -6.57 -15.77
CA LEU A 54 11.48 -7.94 -15.47
C LEU A 54 11.98 -8.64 -16.74
N ASP A 55 13.25 -9.04 -16.74
CA ASP A 55 13.79 -9.94 -17.76
C ASP A 55 13.78 -11.39 -17.26
N LEU A 56 12.70 -12.11 -17.56
CA LEU A 56 12.54 -13.52 -17.17
C LEU A 56 13.59 -14.44 -17.81
N ARG A 57 14.16 -14.05 -18.96
CA ARG A 57 15.22 -14.82 -19.60
C ARG A 57 16.53 -14.64 -18.85
N ALA A 58 16.91 -13.40 -18.54
CA ALA A 58 18.07 -13.11 -17.71
C ALA A 58 17.95 -13.79 -16.33
N VAL A 59 16.75 -13.81 -15.74
CA VAL A 59 16.52 -14.51 -14.47
C VAL A 59 16.81 -16.01 -14.58
N ARG A 60 16.33 -16.66 -15.64
CA ARG A 60 16.61 -18.08 -15.88
C ARG A 60 18.09 -18.34 -16.04
N ASP A 61 18.75 -17.49 -16.82
CA ASP A 61 20.14 -17.68 -17.23
C ASP A 61 21.10 -17.38 -16.05
N CYS A 62 20.77 -16.43 -15.16
CA CYS A 62 21.58 -16.07 -13.98
C CYS A 62 21.22 -16.84 -12.70
N HIS A 63 19.95 -17.18 -12.48
CA HIS A 63 19.47 -17.75 -11.20
C HIS A 63 18.79 -19.13 -11.36
N GLY A 64 18.74 -19.68 -12.57
CA GLY A 64 18.23 -21.01 -12.85
C GLY A 64 16.71 -21.11 -13.01
N THR A 65 16.26 -22.30 -13.39
CA THR A 65 14.85 -22.60 -13.69
C THR A 65 13.96 -22.61 -12.45
N ASP A 66 14.49 -23.02 -11.30
CA ASP A 66 13.71 -23.14 -10.06
C ASP A 66 13.30 -21.77 -9.52
N LEU A 67 14.22 -20.80 -9.54
CA LEU A 67 13.90 -19.43 -9.16
C LEU A 67 12.91 -18.83 -10.16
N LEU A 68 13.11 -19.02 -11.46
CA LEU A 68 12.16 -18.57 -12.48
C LEU A 68 10.76 -19.15 -12.24
N HIS A 69 10.65 -20.44 -11.88
CA HIS A 69 9.37 -21.08 -11.62
C HIS A 69 8.65 -20.44 -10.43
N ARG A 70 9.37 -20.21 -9.32
CA ARG A 70 8.83 -19.51 -8.13
C ARG A 70 8.39 -18.08 -8.47
N LEU A 71 9.21 -17.34 -9.23
CA LEU A 71 8.87 -15.99 -9.69
C LEU A 71 7.60 -15.99 -10.56
N ARG A 72 7.50 -16.89 -11.55
CA ARG A 72 6.31 -17.00 -12.40
C ARG A 72 5.06 -17.39 -11.63
N ALA A 73 5.20 -18.22 -10.59
CA ALA A 73 4.08 -18.57 -9.71
C ALA A 73 3.56 -17.34 -8.94
N ASP A 74 4.46 -16.52 -8.41
CA ASP A 74 4.09 -15.28 -7.72
C ASP A 74 3.48 -14.25 -8.70
N LEU A 75 4.05 -14.08 -9.91
CA LEU A 75 3.49 -13.18 -10.93
C LEU A 75 2.07 -13.58 -11.38
N ARG A 76 1.78 -14.88 -11.51
CA ARG A 76 0.43 -15.36 -11.84
C ARG A 76 -0.61 -15.06 -10.76
N ARG A 77 -0.17 -14.89 -9.51
CA ARG A 77 -1.05 -14.62 -8.36
C ARG A 77 -1.20 -13.12 -8.08
N LEU A 78 -0.35 -12.29 -8.66
CA LEU A 78 -0.37 -10.84 -8.48
C LEU A 78 -1.72 -10.24 -8.92
N ALA A 79 -2.37 -9.55 -7.99
CA ALA A 79 -3.49 -8.64 -8.20
C ALA A 79 -2.95 -7.20 -8.12
N PRO A 80 -2.55 -6.60 -9.25
CA PRO A 80 -1.81 -5.34 -9.26
C PRO A 80 -2.70 -4.12 -8.93
N ASP A 81 -3.99 -4.20 -9.21
CA ASP A 81 -5.04 -3.27 -8.77
C ASP A 81 -5.21 -3.26 -7.25
N LEU A 82 -5.21 -4.45 -6.62
CA LEU A 82 -5.21 -4.57 -5.17
C LEU A 82 -3.90 -4.07 -4.54
N LEU A 83 -2.76 -4.41 -5.15
CA LEU A 83 -1.46 -3.88 -4.73
C LEU A 83 -1.48 -2.35 -4.73
N ARG A 84 -1.93 -1.73 -5.83
CA ARG A 84 -2.03 -0.28 -5.99
C ARG A 84 -2.92 0.37 -4.92
N TRP A 85 -4.00 -0.29 -4.50
CA TRP A 85 -4.86 0.19 -3.42
C TRP A 85 -4.09 0.30 -2.10
N HIS A 86 -3.29 -0.71 -1.75
CA HIS A 86 -2.55 -0.76 -0.49
C HIS A 86 -1.18 -0.08 -0.50
N MET A 87 -0.77 0.51 -1.63
CA MET A 87 0.50 1.23 -1.70
C MET A 87 0.52 2.46 -0.80
N PRO A 88 1.68 2.81 -0.20
CA PRO A 88 1.79 3.97 0.68
C PRO A 88 1.46 5.27 -0.04
N ARG A 89 0.70 6.15 0.64
CA ARG A 89 0.19 7.41 0.09
C ARG A 89 0.46 8.58 1.02
N ILE A 90 0.50 9.78 0.44
CA ILE A 90 0.69 11.05 1.14
C ILE A 90 -0.66 11.77 1.22
N ALA A 91 -1.02 12.19 2.43
CA ALA A 91 -2.17 13.04 2.68
C ALA A 91 -1.89 14.51 2.31
N PRO A 92 -2.92 15.32 2.00
CA PRO A 92 -4.34 14.95 1.96
C PRO A 92 -4.79 14.34 0.63
N ASP A 93 -3.99 14.47 -0.43
CA ASP A 93 -4.42 14.18 -1.81
C ASP A 93 -4.44 12.69 -2.16
N GLY A 94 -3.77 11.85 -1.37
CA GLY A 94 -3.76 10.40 -1.58
C GLY A 94 -2.84 9.97 -2.71
N ARG A 95 -1.91 10.82 -3.12
CA ARG A 95 -0.87 10.49 -4.10
C ARG A 95 0.05 9.39 -3.55
N LEU A 96 0.43 8.43 -4.40
CA LEU A 96 1.48 7.45 -4.11
C LEU A 96 2.72 8.16 -3.58
N ARG A 97 3.26 7.65 -2.47
CA ARG A 97 4.48 8.16 -1.86
C ARG A 97 5.65 7.92 -2.81
N PRO A 98 6.39 8.96 -3.22
CA PRO A 98 7.49 8.81 -4.17
C PRO A 98 8.74 8.21 -3.53
N GLY A 99 9.64 7.69 -4.35
CA GLY A 99 10.98 7.25 -3.99
C GLY A 99 11.01 6.03 -3.07
N LEU A 100 10.02 5.13 -3.15
CA LEU A 100 9.98 3.91 -2.37
C LEU A 100 10.40 2.70 -3.20
N THR A 101 11.10 1.77 -2.53
CA THR A 101 11.26 0.37 -2.96
C THR A 101 10.60 -0.51 -1.90
N LEU A 102 9.56 -1.26 -2.27
CA LEU A 102 8.83 -2.15 -1.35
C LEU A 102 9.05 -3.60 -1.75
N CYS A 103 9.36 -4.45 -0.78
CA CYS A 103 9.49 -5.89 -1.01
C CYS A 103 8.09 -6.54 -1.12
N LEU A 104 7.84 -7.26 -2.21
CA LEU A 104 6.65 -8.09 -2.41
C LEU A 104 6.93 -9.56 -2.10
N ALA A 105 8.11 -10.08 -2.48
CA ALA A 105 8.50 -11.45 -2.22
C ALA A 105 10.02 -11.58 -2.11
N ARG A 106 10.48 -12.50 -1.26
CA ARG A 106 11.90 -12.84 -1.10
C ARG A 106 12.14 -14.26 -1.59
N TYR A 107 13.18 -14.44 -2.39
CA TYR A 107 13.63 -15.73 -2.91
C TYR A 107 15.02 -16.03 -2.30
N PRO A 108 15.07 -16.76 -1.17
CA PRO A 108 16.36 -17.12 -0.59
C PRO A 108 17.15 -18.01 -1.57
N GLN A 109 18.45 -17.76 -1.63
CA GLN A 109 19.41 -18.52 -2.42
C GLN A 109 20.53 -19.00 -1.49
N PRO A 110 20.93 -20.28 -1.54
CA PRO A 110 22.09 -20.76 -0.79
C PRO A 110 23.35 -19.98 -1.20
N GLY A 111 24.09 -19.45 -0.23
CA GLY A 111 25.39 -18.80 -0.46
C GLY A 111 25.36 -17.43 -1.16
N SER A 112 24.18 -16.83 -1.37
CA SER A 112 24.04 -15.48 -1.91
C SER A 112 22.95 -14.70 -1.18
N ALA A 113 22.97 -13.38 -1.31
CA ALA A 113 21.91 -12.55 -0.77
C ALA A 113 20.57 -12.84 -1.48
N PRO A 114 19.44 -12.74 -0.76
CA PRO A 114 18.15 -13.13 -1.32
C PRO A 114 17.73 -12.17 -2.43
N LEU A 115 17.35 -12.73 -3.59
CA LEU A 115 16.70 -11.97 -4.65
C LEU A 115 15.29 -11.59 -4.21
N GLN A 116 14.86 -10.36 -4.49
CA GLN A 116 13.57 -9.83 -4.04
C GLN A 116 12.75 -9.34 -5.22
N LEU A 117 11.49 -9.76 -5.30
CA LEU A 117 10.49 -9.09 -6.15
C LEU A 117 10.07 -7.82 -5.44
N VAL A 118 10.23 -6.67 -6.10
CA VAL A 118 9.94 -5.36 -5.54
C VAL A 118 8.99 -4.57 -6.42
N VAL A 119 8.22 -3.69 -5.78
CA VAL A 119 7.51 -2.59 -6.46
C VAL A 119 8.14 -1.26 -6.08
N ARG A 120 8.29 -0.37 -7.06
CA ARG A 120 8.94 0.92 -6.89
C ARG A 120 8.01 2.05 -7.25
N THR A 121 8.15 3.17 -6.54
CA THR A 121 7.53 4.44 -6.92
C THR A 121 8.61 5.39 -7.46
N PRO A 122 8.31 6.15 -8.52
CA PRO A 122 9.24 7.16 -9.05
C PRO A 122 9.68 8.17 -7.98
N PRO A 123 10.87 8.77 -8.10
CA PRO A 123 11.31 9.82 -7.19
C PRO A 123 10.42 11.06 -7.31
N ALA A 124 10.42 11.92 -6.29
CA ALA A 124 9.47 13.04 -6.18
C ALA A 124 9.58 14.08 -7.30
N TRP A 125 10.75 14.18 -7.93
CA TRP A 125 11.03 15.10 -9.04
C TRP A 125 10.65 14.53 -10.41
N ALA A 126 10.42 13.22 -10.52
CA ALA A 126 10.05 12.61 -11.78
C ALA A 126 8.59 12.91 -12.08
N ASP A 127 8.33 13.45 -13.27
CA ASP A 127 6.98 13.62 -13.81
C ASP A 127 6.44 12.28 -14.34
N ALA A 128 6.51 11.24 -13.50
CA ALA A 128 6.08 9.88 -13.84
C ALA A 128 4.66 9.57 -13.31
N GLY A 129 3.98 10.57 -12.74
CA GLY A 129 2.63 10.44 -12.20
C GLY A 129 2.49 9.30 -11.19
N GLN A 130 1.25 8.92 -10.90
CA GLN A 130 0.89 7.78 -10.04
C GLN A 130 1.25 6.39 -10.65
N ARG A 131 2.39 6.25 -11.35
CA ARG A 131 2.89 4.98 -11.91
C ARG A 131 3.78 4.27 -10.89
N MET A 132 3.94 2.96 -11.07
CA MET A 132 4.84 2.12 -10.30
C MET A 132 5.60 1.23 -11.25
N SER A 133 6.77 0.73 -10.84
CA SER A 133 7.46 -0.32 -11.60
C SER A 133 7.62 -1.59 -10.77
N LEU A 134 7.45 -2.74 -11.43
CA LEU A 134 7.68 -4.06 -10.87
C LEU A 134 9.04 -4.55 -11.35
N ALA A 135 9.95 -4.83 -10.43
CA ALA A 135 11.33 -5.17 -10.75
C ALA A 135 11.89 -6.25 -9.80
N LEU A 136 13.07 -6.76 -10.13
CA LEU A 136 13.88 -7.54 -9.19
C LEU A 136 14.91 -6.64 -8.51
N TRP A 137 15.20 -6.97 -7.26
CA TRP A 137 16.24 -6.33 -6.49
C TRP A 137 17.13 -7.40 -5.88
N GLU A 138 18.43 -7.21 -6.01
CA GLU A 138 19.47 -8.07 -5.47
C GLU A 138 20.33 -7.20 -4.55
N GLU A 139 20.65 -7.70 -3.37
CA GLU A 139 21.59 -7.04 -2.49
C GLU A 139 22.98 -7.23 -3.07
N THR A 140 23.40 -6.29 -3.92
CA THR A 140 24.80 -6.19 -4.31
C THR A 140 25.58 -5.88 -3.04
N GLY A 141 26.32 -6.86 -2.52
CA GLY A 141 27.36 -6.60 -1.54
C GLY A 141 28.28 -5.52 -2.10
N ASP A 142 28.71 -4.59 -1.25
CA ASP A 142 29.67 -3.55 -1.61
C ASP A 142 30.83 -4.18 -2.41
N GLY A 143 30.93 -3.84 -3.70
CA GLY A 143 32.09 -4.13 -4.54
C GLY A 143 32.27 -5.54 -5.10
N SER A 144 31.34 -6.05 -5.92
CA SER A 144 31.70 -7.10 -6.91
C SER A 144 32.16 -6.47 -8.24
N PRO A 145 33.46 -6.51 -8.58
CA PRO A 145 33.96 -5.95 -9.84
C PRO A 145 33.61 -6.93 -10.97
N GLY A 146 32.58 -6.62 -11.76
CA GLY A 146 32.27 -7.41 -12.95
C GLY A 146 30.83 -7.32 -13.47
N ARG A 147 29.88 -6.79 -12.71
CA ARG A 147 28.52 -6.59 -13.22
C ARG A 147 28.45 -5.28 -13.98
N ARG A 148 28.06 -5.33 -15.27
CA ARG A 148 27.78 -4.12 -16.06
C ARG A 148 26.82 -3.22 -15.27
N PRO A 149 27.13 -1.92 -15.11
CA PRO A 149 26.22 -1.01 -14.43
C PRO A 149 24.88 -0.99 -15.18
N PRO A 150 23.73 -1.01 -14.48
CA PRO A 150 22.46 -0.74 -15.13
C PRO A 150 22.53 0.63 -15.82
N SER A 151 21.86 0.76 -16.96
CA SER A 151 21.92 1.89 -17.89
C SER A 151 21.42 3.24 -17.32
N HIS A 152 21.13 3.33 -16.02
CA HIS A 152 20.61 4.50 -15.36
C HIS A 152 21.36 4.76 -14.03
N PRO A 153 21.95 5.96 -13.84
CA PRO A 153 22.85 6.28 -12.73
C PRO A 153 22.09 6.69 -11.46
N HIS A 154 21.07 5.93 -11.05
CA HIS A 154 20.34 6.19 -9.82
C HIS A 154 20.58 5.06 -8.82
N PRO A 155 21.12 5.34 -7.62
CA PRO A 155 21.24 4.34 -6.57
C PRO A 155 19.83 3.86 -6.24
N HIS A 156 19.52 2.61 -6.59
CA HIS A 156 18.22 2.04 -6.28
C HIS A 156 18.12 1.91 -4.76
N PRO A 157 17.24 2.68 -4.08
CA PRO A 157 17.18 2.63 -2.64
C PRO A 157 16.82 1.21 -2.21
N HIS A 158 17.54 0.69 -1.21
CA HIS A 158 17.28 -0.60 -0.60
C HIS A 158 15.79 -0.71 -0.21
N PRO A 159 15.19 -1.92 -0.28
CA PRO A 159 13.83 -2.13 0.19
C PRO A 159 13.62 -1.55 1.59
N ASP A 160 12.65 -0.64 1.72
CA ASP A 160 12.41 0.07 2.98
C ASP A 160 11.82 -0.91 4.01
N ARG A 161 12.50 -1.04 5.15
CA ARG A 161 12.12 -1.94 6.26
C ARG A 161 10.72 -1.63 6.82
N ARG A 162 10.21 -0.41 6.63
CA ARG A 162 8.85 0.00 7.01
C ARG A 162 7.77 -0.61 6.11
N PHE A 163 8.11 -0.95 4.87
CA PHE A 163 7.16 -1.33 3.84
C PHE A 163 7.41 -2.76 3.32
N ARG A 164 7.07 -3.74 4.17
CA ARG A 164 7.28 -5.18 3.96
C ARG A 164 6.01 -5.88 3.50
N LEU A 165 5.66 -5.73 2.21
CA LEU A 165 4.50 -6.42 1.62
C LEU A 165 4.76 -7.91 1.38
N ASP A 166 6.01 -8.37 1.51
CA ASP A 166 6.39 -9.78 1.60
C ASP A 166 5.79 -10.49 2.82
N LEU A 167 5.58 -9.75 3.92
CA LEU A 167 4.89 -10.26 5.12
C LEU A 167 3.36 -10.11 5.04
N HIS A 168 2.87 -9.34 4.06
CA HIS A 168 1.47 -8.96 3.89
C HIS A 168 0.95 -9.34 2.51
N ARG A 169 1.27 -10.56 2.05
CA ARG A 169 0.87 -11.06 0.73
C ARG A 169 -0.64 -10.96 0.47
N HIS A 170 -1.48 -11.07 1.50
CA HIS A 170 -2.93 -10.89 1.39
C HIS A 170 -3.38 -9.52 0.82
N LEU A 171 -2.48 -8.54 0.75
CA LEU A 171 -2.72 -7.22 0.16
C LEU A 171 -2.39 -7.13 -1.34
N TRP A 172 -1.95 -8.22 -1.98
CA TRP A 172 -1.63 -8.22 -3.42
C TRP A 172 -1.67 -9.60 -4.08
N ASP A 173 -1.50 -10.70 -3.34
CA ASP A 173 -1.54 -12.08 -3.82
C ASP A 173 -2.99 -12.58 -3.75
N SER A 174 -3.62 -12.75 -4.92
CA SER A 174 -5.01 -13.20 -5.05
C SER A 174 -5.30 -14.56 -4.41
N GLY A 175 -4.29 -15.43 -4.29
CA GLY A 175 -4.41 -16.72 -3.61
C GLY A 175 -4.34 -16.61 -2.08
N ARG A 176 -3.89 -15.46 -1.55
CA ARG A 176 -3.73 -15.21 -0.11
C ARG A 176 -4.65 -14.12 0.45
N CYS A 177 -5.48 -13.48 -0.37
CA CYS A 177 -6.45 -12.48 0.11
C CYS A 177 -7.38 -13.02 1.21
N GLY A 178 -7.66 -14.33 1.23
CA GLY A 178 -8.43 -14.96 2.31
C GLY A 178 -7.78 -14.87 3.70
N GLU A 179 -6.46 -14.65 3.80
CA GLU A 179 -5.80 -14.41 5.10
C GLU A 179 -6.26 -13.09 5.73
N LEU A 180 -6.78 -12.15 4.94
CA LEU A 180 -7.23 -10.83 5.39
C LEU A 180 -8.25 -10.94 6.54
N ALA A 181 -9.20 -11.88 6.48
CA ALA A 181 -10.19 -12.08 7.53
C ALA A 181 -9.53 -12.40 8.88
N ARG A 182 -8.56 -13.32 8.90
CA ARG A 182 -7.80 -13.64 10.11
C ARG A 182 -6.96 -12.46 10.57
N ARG A 183 -6.21 -11.85 9.64
CA ARG A 183 -5.34 -10.69 9.92
C ARG A 183 -6.13 -9.53 10.51
N CYS A 184 -7.36 -9.28 10.06
CA CYS A 184 -8.23 -8.20 10.55
C CYS A 184 -8.93 -8.49 11.88
N GLY A 185 -8.86 -9.72 12.40
CA GLY A 185 -9.59 -10.15 13.61
C GLY A 185 -11.05 -10.56 13.35
N ALA A 186 -11.42 -10.89 12.09
CA ALA A 186 -12.81 -11.18 11.70
C ALA A 186 -13.35 -12.48 12.27
N ARG A 187 -12.44 -13.36 12.69
CA ARG A 187 -12.76 -14.71 13.17
C ARG A 187 -12.86 -14.84 14.69
N GLY A 188 -12.93 -13.72 15.43
CA GLY A 188 -13.14 -13.77 16.87
C GLY A 188 -12.02 -14.49 17.63
N GLU A 189 -10.80 -14.51 17.08
CA GLU A 189 -9.61 -14.82 17.86
C GLU A 189 -9.37 -13.63 18.80
N THR A 190 -9.89 -13.76 20.01
CA THR A 190 -9.79 -12.79 21.09
C THR A 190 -8.32 -12.60 21.44
N CYS A 191 -7.66 -11.61 20.81
CA CYS A 191 -6.46 -11.06 21.41
C CYS A 191 -6.83 -10.56 22.81
N ALA A 192 -6.09 -11.00 23.84
CA ALA A 192 -6.26 -10.48 25.18
C ALA A 192 -6.21 -8.93 25.12
N PRO A 193 -7.09 -8.22 25.84
CA PRO A 193 -7.06 -6.77 25.85
C PRO A 193 -5.65 -6.31 26.24
N PRO A 194 -5.15 -5.21 25.64
CA PRO A 194 -3.87 -4.65 26.02
C PRO A 194 -3.87 -4.45 27.53
N GLY A 195 -2.88 -4.99 28.22
CA GLY A 195 -2.74 -4.80 29.66
C GLY A 195 -2.68 -3.31 30.02
N PRO A 196 -2.88 -2.93 31.29
CA PRO A 196 -2.93 -1.54 31.75
C PRO A 196 -1.65 -0.71 31.49
N SER A 197 -0.60 -1.33 30.92
CA SER A 197 0.69 -0.74 30.56
C SER A 197 0.92 -0.61 29.06
N ALA A 198 -0.06 -0.91 28.21
CA ALA A 198 0.05 -0.55 26.80
C ALA A 198 0.20 0.98 26.70
N PRO A 199 1.07 1.49 25.81
CA PRO A 199 1.15 2.93 25.62
C PRO A 199 -0.26 3.43 25.36
N SER A 200 -0.71 4.40 26.16
CA SER A 200 -2.00 5.07 25.95
C SER A 200 -2.08 5.35 24.46
N GLY A 201 -3.02 4.68 23.77
CA GLY A 201 -3.20 4.91 22.34
C GLY A 201 -3.28 6.42 22.14
N PRO A 202 -2.70 6.97 21.06
CA PRO A 202 -2.80 8.40 20.84
C PRO A 202 -4.27 8.82 20.95
N SER A 203 -4.53 9.95 21.61
CA SER A 203 -5.87 10.49 21.89
C SER A 203 -6.82 10.26 20.71
N PRO A 204 -8.11 9.96 20.94
CA PRO A 204 -9.07 9.72 19.88
C PRO A 204 -9.09 10.93 18.94
N GLY A 205 -8.40 10.77 17.81
CA GLY A 205 -7.99 11.85 16.95
C GLY A 205 -7.09 11.32 15.83
N HIS A 206 -7.68 11.16 14.65
CA HIS A 206 -7.04 11.15 13.33
C HIS A 206 -6.18 9.94 12.90
N ASP A 207 -5.63 9.11 13.80
CA ASP A 207 -4.79 7.96 13.43
C ASP A 207 -5.29 6.61 14.00
N SER A 208 -5.91 5.77 13.16
CA SER A 208 -6.36 4.43 13.58
C SER A 208 -5.20 3.43 13.60
N TRP A 209 -4.69 3.14 14.80
CA TRP A 209 -3.65 2.13 15.03
C TRP A 209 -4.25 0.74 15.27
N ALA A 210 -3.65 -0.28 14.65
CA ALA A 210 -4.08 -1.67 14.79
C ALA A 210 -3.41 -2.38 15.99
N VAL A 211 -3.41 -1.74 17.16
CA VAL A 211 -2.66 -2.18 18.35
C VAL A 211 -2.91 -3.63 18.71
N GLN A 212 -4.17 -4.08 18.59
CA GLN A 212 -4.60 -5.46 18.88
C GLN A 212 -3.89 -6.53 18.03
N ARG A 213 -3.33 -6.15 16.89
CA ARG A 213 -2.64 -7.04 15.95
C ARG A 213 -1.13 -7.00 16.07
N TRP A 214 -0.57 -6.01 16.77
CA TRP A 214 0.87 -5.78 16.78
C TRP A 214 1.67 -6.96 17.30
N ALA A 215 1.16 -7.72 18.29
CA ALA A 215 1.86 -8.90 18.80
C ALA A 215 2.00 -10.00 17.73
N ALA A 216 0.89 -10.40 17.11
CA ALA A 216 0.88 -11.43 16.07
C ALA A 216 1.71 -11.01 14.84
N GLU A 217 1.63 -9.75 14.44
CA GLU A 217 2.41 -9.23 13.31
C GLU A 217 3.91 -9.07 13.65
N ALA A 218 4.25 -8.72 14.90
CA ALA A 218 5.63 -8.66 15.37
C ALA A 218 6.27 -10.06 15.42
N GLU A 219 5.50 -11.08 15.78
CA GLU A 219 5.95 -12.47 15.75
C GLU A 219 6.30 -12.91 14.31
N LEU A 220 5.45 -12.59 13.33
CA LEU A 220 5.75 -12.84 11.90
C LEU A 220 6.98 -12.08 11.42
N LEU A 221 7.12 -10.81 11.82
CA LEU A 221 8.29 -10.00 11.54
C LEU A 221 9.57 -10.64 12.10
N LEU A 222 9.59 -10.96 13.39
CA LEU A 222 10.76 -11.53 14.05
C LEU A 222 11.17 -12.86 13.42
N ARG A 223 10.20 -13.76 13.14
CA ARG A 223 10.49 -15.02 12.43
C ARG A 223 11.13 -14.77 11.06
N ALA A 224 10.65 -13.77 10.31
CA ALA A 224 11.21 -13.41 9.01
C ALA A 224 12.62 -12.80 9.10
N GLU A 225 13.00 -12.27 10.26
CA GLU A 225 14.35 -11.83 10.60
C GLU A 225 15.20 -12.95 11.25
N GLY A 226 14.70 -14.19 11.27
CA GLY A 226 15.39 -15.34 11.88
C GLY A 226 15.40 -15.34 13.41
N ARG A 227 14.48 -14.61 14.04
CA ARG A 227 14.36 -14.46 15.49
C ARG A 227 13.06 -15.08 16.00
N VAL A 228 13.12 -15.84 17.08
CA VAL A 228 11.92 -16.38 17.73
C VAL A 228 11.29 -15.33 18.68
N ARG A 229 12.12 -14.48 19.27
CA ARG A 229 11.74 -13.46 20.26
C ARG A 229 12.64 -12.22 20.15
N GLY A 230 12.25 -11.13 20.79
CA GLY A 230 13.09 -9.95 20.96
C GLY A 230 12.35 -8.62 20.84
N ALA A 231 13.13 -7.55 20.89
CA ALA A 231 12.63 -6.20 20.74
C ALA A 231 12.35 -5.85 19.27
N PHE A 232 11.32 -5.03 19.07
CA PHE A 232 10.93 -4.45 17.79
C PHE A 232 10.45 -3.02 18.00
N THR A 233 10.32 -2.26 16.91
CA THR A 233 9.86 -0.87 16.96
C THR A 233 8.55 -0.68 16.20
N VAL A 234 7.70 0.22 16.68
CA VAL A 234 6.49 0.69 15.96
C VAL A 234 6.64 2.17 15.70
N ARG A 235 6.61 2.58 14.44
CA ARG A 235 6.72 4.00 14.09
C ARG A 235 5.37 4.70 14.27
N LEU A 236 5.31 5.64 15.22
CA LEU A 236 4.10 6.41 15.53
C LEU A 236 4.06 7.78 14.82
N GLY A 237 5.20 8.26 14.33
CA GLY A 237 5.28 9.54 13.62
C GLY A 237 6.61 9.78 12.92
N ALA A 238 6.85 11.01 12.45
CA ALA A 238 8.10 11.37 11.79
C ALA A 238 9.33 11.15 12.69
N ARG A 239 9.21 11.51 13.98
CA ARG A 239 10.27 11.40 14.99
C ARG A 239 9.86 10.57 16.21
N SER A 240 8.70 9.93 16.17
CA SER A 240 8.16 9.15 17.29
C SER A 240 8.12 7.67 16.92
N ARG A 241 8.66 6.83 17.82
CA ARG A 241 8.62 5.37 17.73
C ARG A 241 8.46 4.77 19.12
N ALA A 242 7.66 3.72 19.24
CA ALA A 242 7.61 2.88 20.42
C ALA A 242 8.64 1.74 20.29
N VAL A 243 9.31 1.40 21.39
CA VAL A 243 10.20 0.23 21.48
C VAL A 243 9.53 -0.79 22.37
N LEU A 244 9.23 -1.95 21.80
CA LEU A 244 8.42 -3.00 22.42
C LEU A 244 9.17 -4.32 22.40
N GLU A 245 8.89 -5.18 23.35
CA GLU A 245 9.37 -6.56 23.41
C GLU A 245 8.20 -7.51 23.18
N LEU A 246 8.36 -8.47 22.28
CA LEU A 246 7.42 -9.57 22.11
C LEU A 246 7.53 -10.52 23.31
N VAL A 247 6.41 -10.76 23.97
CA VAL A 247 6.30 -11.68 25.10
C VAL A 247 5.38 -12.82 24.70
N ALA A 248 6.00 -13.96 24.42
CA ALA A 248 5.34 -15.25 24.26
C ALA A 248 5.98 -16.21 25.29
N PRO A 249 5.23 -16.73 26.27
CA PRO A 249 5.75 -17.69 27.23
C PRO A 249 6.33 -18.96 26.58
N ASP A 250 5.70 -19.40 25.47
CA ASP A 250 6.11 -20.50 24.59
C ASP A 250 5.37 -20.41 23.22
N ASP A 251 5.66 -21.34 22.30
CA ASP A 251 5.10 -21.41 20.93
C ASP A 251 3.58 -21.71 20.87
N SER A 252 2.93 -22.00 22.01
CA SER A 252 1.51 -22.39 22.09
C SER A 252 0.60 -21.29 22.63
N HIS A 253 1.15 -20.19 23.16
CA HIS A 253 0.37 -19.09 23.72
C HIS A 253 0.15 -17.96 22.72
N VAL A 254 -0.99 -17.27 22.86
CA VAL A 254 -1.28 -16.06 22.08
C VAL A 254 -0.20 -15.01 22.38
N PRO A 255 0.53 -14.50 21.36
CA PRO A 255 1.61 -13.57 21.59
C PRO A 255 1.08 -12.26 22.17
N THR A 256 1.83 -11.66 23.10
CA THR A 256 1.57 -10.32 23.65
C THR A 256 2.82 -9.45 23.53
N PHE A 257 2.74 -8.17 23.87
CA PHE A 257 3.91 -7.30 23.92
C PHE A 257 3.89 -6.41 25.15
N ARG A 258 5.07 -5.91 25.53
CA ARG A 258 5.23 -4.90 26.59
C ARG A 258 6.25 -3.85 26.15
N PRO A 259 6.25 -2.64 26.75
CA PRO A 259 7.37 -1.72 26.60
C PRO A 259 8.69 -2.39 26.98
N LEU A 260 9.74 -2.15 26.20
CA LEU A 260 11.07 -2.65 26.55
C LEU A 260 11.52 -1.98 27.85
N ARG A 261 11.92 -2.80 28.83
CA ARG A 261 12.33 -2.30 30.17
C ARG A 261 13.70 -1.64 30.15
N GLU A 262 14.58 -2.11 29.26
CA GLU A 262 15.92 -1.58 29.07
C GLU A 262 15.90 -0.36 28.14
N THR A 263 16.64 0.68 28.53
CA THR A 263 16.85 1.85 27.68
C THR A 263 18.00 1.57 26.72
N LEU A 264 17.68 1.38 25.44
CA LEU A 264 18.68 1.15 24.40
C LEU A 264 19.21 2.47 23.81
N PRO A 265 20.47 2.54 23.35
CA PRO A 265 20.97 3.69 22.64
C PRO A 265 20.29 3.85 21.26
N PRO A 266 20.24 5.07 20.69
CA PRO A 266 19.53 5.33 19.44
C PRO A 266 19.97 4.47 18.24
N GLN A 267 21.25 4.08 18.20
CA GLN A 267 21.81 3.25 17.12
C GLN A 267 21.25 1.82 17.17
N GLU A 268 21.15 1.25 18.36
CA GLU A 268 20.54 -0.07 18.56
C GLU A 268 19.05 -0.03 18.25
N ILE A 269 18.34 1.02 18.70
CA ILE A 269 16.93 1.22 18.36
C ILE A 269 16.72 1.34 16.83
N ALA A 270 17.67 1.93 16.10
CA ALA A 270 17.62 2.02 14.64
C ALA A 270 17.89 0.67 13.95
N ALA A 271 18.64 -0.22 14.59
CA ALA A 271 18.93 -1.57 14.09
C ALA A 271 17.80 -2.58 14.37
N LEU A 272 16.91 -2.30 15.32
CA LEU A 272 15.77 -3.17 15.62
C LEU A 272 14.82 -3.35 14.42
N PRO A 273 14.19 -4.54 14.27
CA PRO A 273 13.11 -4.75 13.32
C PRO A 273 11.99 -3.71 13.51
N VAL A 274 11.47 -3.19 12.40
CA VAL A 274 10.40 -2.20 12.40
C VAL A 274 9.10 -2.89 11.99
N LEU A 275 8.06 -2.77 12.82
CA LEU A 275 6.72 -3.26 12.49
C LEU A 275 6.24 -2.59 11.19
N PRO A 276 5.93 -3.36 10.13
CA PRO A 276 5.55 -2.79 8.86
C PRO A 276 4.31 -1.92 8.97
N GLU A 277 4.21 -0.87 8.15
CA GLU A 277 3.09 0.08 8.25
C GLU A 277 1.72 -0.59 8.01
N ALA A 278 1.67 -1.59 7.14
CA ALA A 278 0.49 -2.41 6.88
C ALA A 278 -0.01 -3.22 8.09
N ALA A 279 0.88 -3.53 9.03
CA ALA A 279 0.56 -4.16 10.31
C ALA A 279 0.27 -3.13 11.41
N ALA A 280 0.98 -2.00 11.39
CA ALA A 280 0.89 -0.99 12.44
C ALA A 280 -0.48 -0.27 12.43
N ARG A 281 -1.04 0.00 11.24
CA ARG A 281 -2.28 0.78 11.06
C ARG A 281 -3.48 -0.11 10.74
N VAL A 282 -4.68 0.39 11.05
CA VAL A 282 -5.92 -0.24 10.55
C VAL A 282 -5.96 -0.10 9.03
N LEU A 283 -6.41 -1.16 8.35
CA LEU A 283 -6.46 -1.17 6.89
C LEU A 283 -7.50 -0.17 6.37
N PRO A 284 -7.23 0.49 5.23
CA PRO A 284 -8.13 1.48 4.65
C PRO A 284 -9.56 0.98 4.45
N ASP A 285 -9.74 -0.26 3.97
CA ASP A 285 -11.08 -0.84 3.79
C ASP A 285 -11.84 -0.95 5.11
N LEU A 286 -11.19 -1.38 6.19
CA LEU A 286 -11.81 -1.44 7.52
C LEU A 286 -12.11 -0.05 8.09
N GLU A 287 -11.21 0.91 7.91
CA GLU A 287 -11.41 2.30 8.34
C GLU A 287 -12.65 2.89 7.64
N LEU A 288 -12.78 2.72 6.32
CA LEU A 288 -13.91 3.21 5.53
C LEU A 288 -15.22 2.49 5.87
N LEU A 289 -15.21 1.16 6.05
CA LEU A 289 -16.40 0.38 6.42
C LEU A 289 -16.93 0.78 7.80
N ARG A 290 -16.04 0.89 8.80
CA ARG A 290 -16.42 1.27 10.17
C ARG A 290 -17.00 2.69 10.23
N ALA A 291 -16.53 3.57 9.35
CA ALA A 291 -17.05 4.93 9.22
C ALA A 291 -18.31 5.03 8.34
N GLY A 292 -18.77 3.93 7.73
CA GLY A 292 -19.94 3.93 6.84
C GLY A 292 -19.72 4.69 5.51
N LEU A 293 -18.47 4.95 5.13
CA LEU A 293 -18.11 5.72 3.93
C LEU A 293 -18.04 4.87 2.66
N ILE A 294 -18.09 3.54 2.81
CA ILE A 294 -18.13 2.60 1.70
C ILE A 294 -19.05 1.42 2.05
N ALA A 295 -19.88 1.01 1.10
CA ALA A 295 -20.65 -0.22 1.23
C ALA A 295 -19.79 -1.46 0.96
N PRO A 296 -20.06 -2.63 1.56
CA PRO A 296 -19.31 -3.86 1.30
C PRO A 296 -19.23 -4.23 -0.20
N GLY A 297 -20.30 -3.99 -0.97
CA GLY A 297 -20.32 -4.24 -2.43
C GLY A 297 -19.41 -3.34 -3.26
N ARG A 298 -18.88 -2.26 -2.65
CA ARG A 298 -17.91 -1.34 -3.28
C ARG A 298 -16.46 -1.67 -2.93
N LEU A 299 -16.24 -2.67 -2.08
CA LEU A 299 -14.92 -3.22 -1.77
C LEU A 299 -14.33 -3.98 -2.96
N HIS A 300 -13.03 -4.29 -2.87
CA HIS A 300 -12.35 -4.95 -3.96
C HIS A 300 -12.86 -6.40 -3.99
N PRO A 301 -13.17 -7.02 -5.14
CA PRO A 301 -13.78 -8.35 -5.18
C PRO A 301 -12.99 -9.44 -4.41
N LEU A 302 -11.67 -9.35 -4.38
CA LEU A 302 -10.80 -10.24 -3.57
C LEU A 302 -10.83 -9.97 -2.06
N VAL A 303 -11.27 -8.78 -1.63
CA VAL A 303 -11.29 -8.31 -0.24
C VAL A 303 -12.69 -8.41 0.37
N ALA A 304 -13.72 -8.13 -0.42
CA ALA A 304 -15.11 -8.07 0.03
C ALA A 304 -15.56 -9.32 0.81
N PRO A 305 -15.27 -10.56 0.36
CA PRO A 305 -15.67 -11.77 1.09
C PRO A 305 -15.01 -11.87 2.47
N ALA A 306 -13.75 -11.42 2.60
CA ALA A 306 -13.01 -11.48 3.85
C ALA A 306 -13.48 -10.44 4.88
N LEU A 307 -14.11 -9.35 4.43
CA LEU A 307 -14.57 -8.24 5.27
C LEU A 307 -16.09 -8.13 5.39
N ALA A 308 -16.85 -9.06 4.80
CA ALA A 308 -18.31 -9.02 4.78
C ALA A 308 -18.94 -8.89 6.19
N ALA A 309 -18.35 -9.52 7.20
CA ALA A 309 -18.81 -9.46 8.59
C ALA A 309 -18.62 -8.09 9.28
N TYR A 310 -17.85 -7.17 8.66
CA TYR A 310 -17.61 -5.82 9.20
C TYR A 310 -18.50 -4.74 8.56
N GLY A 311 -19.31 -5.10 7.57
CA GLY A 311 -20.24 -4.17 6.93
C GLY A 311 -21.40 -3.82 7.88
N ARG A 312 -21.58 -2.53 8.16
CA ARG A 312 -22.85 -2.01 8.67
C ARG A 312 -23.71 -1.57 7.48
N GLU A 313 -25.04 -1.66 7.61
CA GLU A 313 -25.98 -1.06 6.66
C GLU A 313 -25.55 0.40 6.37
N PRO A 314 -25.40 0.80 5.09
CA PRO A 314 -24.87 2.10 4.74
C PRO A 314 -25.81 3.22 5.24
N VAL A 315 -25.25 4.26 5.84
CA VAL A 315 -25.94 5.56 5.93
C VAL A 315 -26.04 6.06 4.50
N ALA A 316 -27.23 6.44 4.04
CA ALA A 316 -27.47 6.91 2.67
C ALA A 316 -26.63 8.17 2.38
N ALA A 317 -25.39 7.97 1.96
CA ALA A 317 -24.60 8.99 1.31
C ALA A 317 -25.11 9.08 -0.12
N THR A 318 -25.41 10.29 -0.57
CA THR A 318 -25.58 10.64 -1.99
C THR A 318 -24.25 10.40 -2.70
N ALA A 319 -23.92 9.14 -2.96
CA ALA A 319 -22.77 8.77 -3.78
C ALA A 319 -23.19 8.97 -5.24
N SER A 320 -22.56 9.91 -5.93
CA SER A 320 -22.65 9.98 -7.39
C SER A 320 -22.29 8.61 -7.98
N GLU A 321 -23.04 8.17 -8.97
CA GLU A 321 -22.79 6.89 -9.59
C GLU A 321 -21.35 6.84 -10.17
N PRO A 322 -20.63 5.73 -9.99
CA PRO A 322 -19.32 5.54 -10.59
C PRO A 322 -19.43 5.67 -12.12
N GLY A 323 -18.96 6.80 -12.66
CA GLY A 323 -18.99 7.07 -14.08
C GLY A 323 -19.56 8.44 -14.46
N ASP A 324 -20.22 9.15 -13.54
CA ASP A 324 -20.62 10.53 -13.82
C ASP A 324 -19.38 11.44 -13.76
N PRO A 325 -18.99 12.11 -14.86
CA PRO A 325 -17.82 12.97 -14.85
C PRO A 325 -18.03 14.13 -13.87
N HIS A 326 -16.97 14.44 -13.11
CA HIS A 326 -16.98 15.56 -12.18
C HIS A 326 -17.23 16.87 -12.94
N ARG A 327 -18.10 17.72 -12.40
CA ARG A 327 -18.51 18.96 -13.06
C ARG A 327 -17.83 20.15 -12.42
N VAL A 328 -17.17 20.98 -13.22
CA VAL A 328 -16.45 22.16 -12.77
C VAL A 328 -16.89 23.35 -13.59
N GLU A 329 -17.20 24.46 -12.92
CA GLU A 329 -17.43 25.73 -13.59
C GLU A 329 -16.10 26.30 -14.09
N CYS A 330 -15.94 26.39 -15.41
CA CYS A 330 -14.74 26.86 -16.06
C CYS A 330 -15.11 27.92 -17.09
N ARG A 331 -14.62 29.14 -16.89
CA ARG A 331 -14.91 30.31 -17.76
C ARG A 331 -16.41 30.57 -17.97
N GLY A 332 -17.24 30.30 -16.96
CA GLY A 332 -18.69 30.54 -17.01
C GLY A 332 -19.52 29.41 -17.62
N GLU A 333 -18.89 28.31 -18.04
CA GLU A 333 -19.57 27.09 -18.51
C GLU A 333 -19.28 25.91 -17.58
N VAL A 334 -20.19 24.95 -17.52
CA VAL A 334 -19.99 23.72 -16.73
C VAL A 334 -19.29 22.68 -17.60
N HIS A 335 -18.02 22.42 -17.28
CA HIS A 335 -17.20 21.42 -17.96
C HIS A 335 -17.14 20.11 -17.16
N ARG A 336 -16.97 19.01 -17.89
CA ARG A 336 -16.85 17.65 -17.36
C ARG A 336 -15.40 17.22 -17.28
N ILE A 337 -15.03 16.65 -16.14
CA ILE A 337 -13.75 15.99 -15.88
C ILE A 337 -14.05 14.50 -15.70
N ALA A 338 -13.54 13.69 -16.62
CA ALA A 338 -13.71 12.24 -16.57
C ALA A 338 -12.36 11.56 -16.34
N LEU A 339 -12.38 10.39 -15.68
CA LEU A 339 -11.21 9.55 -15.58
C LEU A 339 -11.04 8.76 -16.89
N ARG A 340 -10.04 9.11 -17.71
CA ARG A 340 -9.67 8.38 -18.94
C ARG A 340 -8.26 7.82 -18.81
N ASP A 341 -8.11 6.52 -19.10
CA ASP A 341 -6.83 5.80 -18.99
C ASP A 341 -6.13 6.01 -17.62
N GLY A 342 -6.93 6.19 -16.56
CA GLY A 342 -6.44 6.42 -15.20
C GLY A 342 -5.88 7.82 -14.94
N VAL A 343 -6.17 8.81 -15.79
CA VAL A 343 -5.85 10.24 -15.64
C VAL A 343 -7.15 11.04 -15.65
N LEU A 344 -7.28 12.03 -14.75
CA LEU A 344 -8.40 12.96 -14.79
C LEU A 344 -8.22 13.89 -15.99
N THR A 345 -9.18 13.88 -16.90
CA THR A 345 -9.12 14.62 -18.16
C THR A 345 -10.36 15.50 -18.28
N ALA A 346 -10.17 16.78 -18.56
CA ALA A 346 -11.25 17.69 -18.89
C ALA A 346 -11.75 17.38 -20.31
N VAL A 347 -12.83 16.61 -20.41
CA VAL A 347 -13.29 16.02 -21.69
C VAL A 347 -13.99 17.01 -22.61
N ASP A 348 -14.35 18.19 -22.09
CA ASP A 348 -15.01 19.26 -22.82
C ASP A 348 -14.01 20.29 -23.39
N HIS A 349 -12.70 20.04 -23.28
CA HIS A 349 -11.66 20.84 -23.91
C HIS A 349 -10.99 20.09 -25.08
N ASP A 350 -10.63 20.83 -26.12
CA ASP A 350 -9.77 20.32 -27.19
C ASP A 350 -8.33 20.08 -26.66
N PRO A 351 -7.64 18.99 -27.04
CA PRO A 351 -6.28 18.71 -26.58
C PRO A 351 -5.25 19.81 -26.88
N ALA A 352 -5.40 20.58 -27.98
CA ALA A 352 -4.49 21.69 -28.25
C ALA A 352 -4.74 22.87 -27.32
N GLN A 353 -6.01 23.11 -26.94
CA GLN A 353 -6.35 24.07 -25.91
C GLN A 353 -5.73 23.66 -24.56
N LEU A 354 -5.90 22.40 -24.13
CA LEU A 354 -5.33 21.93 -22.86
C LEU A 354 -3.82 22.12 -22.80
N ARG A 355 -3.08 21.71 -23.84
CA ARG A 355 -1.62 21.90 -23.91
C ARG A 355 -1.19 23.36 -23.79
N ARG A 356 -1.93 24.28 -24.42
CA ARG A 356 -1.64 25.72 -24.33
C ARG A 356 -1.84 26.22 -22.90
N GLU A 357 -2.92 25.81 -22.24
CA GLU A 357 -3.24 26.23 -20.88
C GLU A 357 -2.25 25.60 -19.87
N GLU A 358 -1.85 24.35 -20.05
CA GLU A 358 -0.77 23.70 -19.28
C GLU A 358 0.56 24.45 -19.41
N LEU A 359 0.92 24.88 -20.63
CA LEU A 359 2.10 25.72 -20.84
C LEU A 359 2.00 27.06 -20.11
N LEU A 360 0.85 27.72 -20.16
CA LEU A 360 0.63 28.97 -19.41
C LEU A 360 0.84 28.75 -17.90
N VAL A 361 0.35 27.64 -17.35
CA VAL A 361 0.57 27.26 -15.95
C VAL A 361 2.06 27.01 -15.66
N ALA A 362 2.76 26.30 -16.54
CA ALA A 362 4.19 26.05 -16.39
C ALA A 362 5.02 27.34 -16.38
N PHE A 363 4.56 28.39 -17.10
CA PHE A 363 5.16 29.72 -17.08
C PHE A 363 4.63 30.64 -15.95
N GLY A 364 3.90 30.10 -14.97
CA GLY A 364 3.43 30.83 -13.79
C GLY A 364 2.07 31.52 -13.94
N GLY A 365 1.35 31.27 -15.04
CA GLY A 365 -0.03 31.71 -15.22
C GLY A 365 -1.03 30.97 -14.34
N PRO A 366 -2.20 31.56 -14.04
CA PRO A 366 -3.22 30.90 -13.21
C PRO A 366 -3.84 29.71 -13.96
N PRO A 367 -3.96 28.53 -13.33
CA PRO A 367 -4.61 27.38 -13.96
C PRO A 367 -6.11 27.60 -14.11
N LEU A 368 -6.65 27.13 -15.25
CA LEU A 368 -8.09 26.96 -15.42
C LEU A 368 -8.66 26.09 -14.31
N PRO A 369 -9.91 26.32 -13.87
CA PRO A 369 -10.57 25.44 -12.91
C PRO A 369 -10.52 23.95 -13.31
N CYS A 370 -10.63 23.64 -14.60
CA CYS A 370 -10.52 22.28 -15.13
C CYS A 370 -9.12 21.64 -15.05
N LEU A 371 -8.08 22.42 -14.78
CA LEU A 371 -6.67 22.00 -14.67
C LEU A 371 -6.16 22.04 -13.22
N ARG A 372 -7.05 22.22 -12.23
CA ARG A 372 -6.69 22.28 -10.82
C ARG A 372 -6.72 20.93 -10.13
#